data_AF-A0A943MVU5-F1
#
_entry.id   AF-A0A943MVU5-F1
#
_cell.length_a   1.000
_cell.length_b   1.000
_cell.length_c   1.000
_cell.angle_alpha   90.00
_cell.angle_beta   90.00
_cell.angle_gamma   90.00
#
_symmetry.space_group_name_H-M   'P 1'
#
loop_
_entity.id
_entity.type
_entity.pdbx_description
1 polymer ?
#
loop_
_entity_poly.entity_id
_entity_poly.type
_entity_poly.pdbx_seq_one_letter_code
_entity_poly.pdbx_strand_id
1 'polypeptide(L)'
;MEKRVVITGIGALTPLGNDIPTSWENLIAGKNGIAKITKFDTSNSKVNIAAEVKGFDPLQYIEKAQVRKLDRFTQYAIAASAQAMQDSGIEGKVKP
;
A
#
# COMPACT_ATOMS: atom_id res chain seq x y z
N MET A 1 -24.75 -3.22 26.55
CA MET A 1 -24.75 -2.08 25.60
C MET A 1 -23.52 -2.24 24.73
N GLU A 2 -23.68 -2.37 23.42
CA GLU A 2 -22.54 -2.54 22.50
C GLU A 2 -21.83 -1.20 22.27
N LYS A 3 -20.50 -1.23 22.20
CA LYS A 3 -19.70 -0.04 21.91
C LYS A 3 -19.77 0.29 20.42
N ARG A 4 -20.02 1.55 20.07
CA ARG A 4 -19.93 2.02 18.68
C ARG A 4 -18.47 2.06 18.25
N VAL A 5 -18.20 1.55 17.06
CA VAL A 5 -16.87 1.55 16.42
C VAL A 5 -16.96 2.35 15.12
N VAL A 6 -15.96 3.17 14.85
CA VAL A 6 -15.87 4.02 13.67
C VAL A 6 -14.48 3.93 13.04
N ILE A 7 -14.36 4.27 11.76
CA ILE A 7 -13.09 4.38 11.04
C ILE A 7 -12.60 5.81 11.18
N THR A 8 -11.40 6.00 11.72
CA THR A 8 -10.79 7.33 11.92
C THR A 8 -9.59 7.59 11.04
N GLY A 9 -9.02 6.56 10.42
CA GLY A 9 -7.92 6.72 9.48
C GLY A 9 -7.82 5.56 8.51
N ILE A 10 -7.29 5.85 7.32
CA ILE A 10 -7.13 4.91 6.21
C ILE A 10 -5.74 5.03 5.58
N GLY A 11 -5.24 3.92 5.05
CA GLY A 11 -3.97 3.85 4.36
C GLY A 11 -3.99 2.70 3.36
N ALA A 12 -3.42 2.92 2.17
CA ALA A 12 -3.43 1.90 1.12
C ALA A 12 -2.30 2.11 0.12
N LEU A 13 -1.69 1.00 -0.30
CA LEU A 13 -0.86 0.93 -1.50
C LEU A 13 -1.62 0.14 -2.56
N THR A 14 -1.81 0.76 -3.72
CA THR A 14 -2.60 0.19 -4.80
C THR A 14 -1.88 0.34 -6.14
N PRO A 15 -2.33 -0.38 -7.19
CA PRO A 15 -1.85 -0.17 -8.56
C PRO A 15 -2.21 1.21 -9.14
N LEU A 16 -3.07 1.96 -8.44
CA LEU A 16 -3.52 3.31 -8.80
C LEU A 16 -2.85 4.41 -7.95
N GLY A 17 -2.06 4.08 -6.94
CA GLY A 17 -1.41 5.09 -6.10
C GLY A 17 -0.77 4.47 -4.87
N ASN A 18 0.26 5.14 -4.35
CA ASN A 18 0.96 4.72 -3.13
C ASN A 18 0.44 5.44 -1.88
N ASP A 19 -0.72 6.08 -1.97
CA ASP A 19 -1.43 6.73 -0.88
C ASP A 19 -2.93 6.83 -1.23
N ILE A 20 -3.75 7.18 -0.25
CA ILE A 20 -5.20 7.28 -0.39
C ILE A 20 -5.62 8.41 -1.36
N PRO A 21 -5.15 9.67 -1.23
CA PRO A 21 -5.53 10.74 -2.15
C PRO A 21 -5.28 10.36 -3.62
N THR A 22 -4.09 9.87 -3.93
CA THR A 22 -3.69 9.48 -5.28
C THR A 22 -4.50 8.29 -5.79
N SER A 23 -4.66 7.25 -4.96
CA SER A 23 -5.44 6.06 -5.34
C SER A 23 -6.89 6.42 -5.63
N TRP A 24 -7.49 7.29 -4.80
CA TRP A 24 -8.88 7.71 -4.91
C TRP A 24 -9.13 8.60 -6.12
N GLU A 25 -8.26 9.60 -6.35
CA GLU A 25 -8.35 10.46 -7.53
C GLU A 25 -8.26 9.65 -8.82
N ASN A 26 -7.30 8.72 -8.90
CA ASN A 26 -7.12 7.87 -10.07
C ASN A 26 -8.27 6.88 -10.27
N LEU A 27 -8.86 6.38 -9.18
CA LEU A 27 -10.04 5.52 -9.23
C LEU A 27 -11.26 6.27 -9.79
N ILE A 28 -11.56 7.47 -9.27
CA ILE A 28 -12.68 8.30 -9.77
C ILE A 28 -12.46 8.70 -11.23
N ALA A 29 -11.23 9.01 -11.61
CA ALA A 29 -10.87 9.34 -12.99
C ALA A 29 -10.91 8.13 -13.95
N GLY A 30 -11.24 6.92 -13.47
CA GLY A 30 -11.33 5.72 -14.29
C GLY A 30 -9.98 5.26 -14.83
N LYS A 31 -8.87 5.58 -14.16
CA LYS A 31 -7.54 5.16 -14.63
C LYS A 31 -7.36 3.65 -14.47
N ASN A 32 -6.67 3.06 -15.44
CA ASN A 32 -6.37 1.63 -15.43
C ASN A 32 -5.04 1.34 -14.70
N GLY A 33 -5.10 0.54 -13.63
CA GLY A 33 -3.92 0.09 -12.88
C GLY A 33 -3.20 -1.10 -13.51
N ILE A 34 -3.86 -1.84 -14.40
CA ILE A 34 -3.35 -3.06 -15.03
C ILE A 34 -2.33 -2.73 -16.11
N ALA A 35 -1.19 -3.42 -16.10
CA ALA A 35 -0.13 -3.30 -17.08
C ALA A 35 0.56 -4.66 -17.31
N LYS A 36 1.55 -4.70 -18.22
CA LYS A 36 2.43 -5.86 -18.35
C LYS A 36 3.16 -6.13 -17.03
N ILE A 37 3.31 -7.39 -16.67
CA ILE A 37 4.07 -7.81 -15.47
C ILE A 37 5.54 -7.37 -15.64
N THR A 38 6.09 -6.75 -14.61
CA THR A 38 7.49 -6.29 -14.58
C THR A 38 8.31 -6.94 -13.46
N LYS A 39 7.65 -7.59 -12.50
CA LYS A 39 8.34 -8.17 -11.33
C LYS A 39 9.07 -9.48 -11.62
N PHE A 40 8.74 -10.18 -12.71
CA PHE A 40 9.37 -11.44 -13.10
C PHE A 40 9.18 -11.71 -14.60
N ASP A 41 9.95 -12.65 -15.15
CA ASP A 41 9.81 -13.07 -16.55
C ASP A 41 8.54 -13.91 -16.74
N THR A 42 7.73 -13.52 -17.71
CA THR A 42 6.44 -14.15 -18.02
C THR A 42 6.46 -14.93 -19.33
N SER A 43 7.62 -15.12 -19.97
CA SER A 43 7.78 -15.85 -21.24
C SER A 43 7.10 -17.23 -21.26
N ASN A 44 7.10 -17.95 -20.13
CA ASN A 44 6.48 -19.28 -19.96
C ASN A 44 5.13 -19.24 -19.23
N SER A 45 4.50 -18.07 -19.09
CA SER A 45 3.22 -17.87 -18.43
C SER A 45 2.10 -17.67 -19.44
N LYS A 46 0.90 -18.21 -19.15
CA LYS A 46 -0.31 -17.89 -19.91
C LYS A 46 -0.81 -16.47 -19.62
N VAL A 47 -0.42 -15.88 -18.50
CA VAL A 47 -0.85 -14.55 -18.03
C VAL A 47 0.36 -13.63 -17.98
N ASN A 48 0.26 -12.49 -18.69
CA ASN A 48 1.36 -11.53 -18.87
C ASN A 48 1.03 -10.12 -18.35
N ILE A 49 -0.12 -9.97 -17.70
CA ILE A 49 -0.61 -8.69 -17.16
C ILE A 49 -0.95 -8.83 -15.68
N ALA A 50 -0.72 -7.77 -14.92
CA ALA A 50 -1.08 -7.67 -13.51
C ALA A 50 -1.33 -6.22 -13.12
N ALA A 51 -1.98 -6.03 -11.97
CA ALA A 51 -2.11 -4.73 -11.33
C ALA A 51 -1.01 -4.63 -10.27
N GLU A 52 0.18 -4.21 -10.67
CA GLU A 52 1.34 -4.07 -9.78
C GLU A 52 1.33 -2.72 -9.07
N VAL A 53 1.77 -2.67 -7.81
CA VAL A 53 2.10 -1.41 -7.12
C VAL A 53 3.33 -0.80 -7.79
N LYS A 54 3.21 0.47 -8.24
CA LYS A 54 4.21 1.15 -9.07
C LYS A 54 5.00 2.17 -8.24
N GLY A 55 6.31 2.19 -8.39
CA GLY A 55 7.17 3.20 -7.76
C GLY A 55 7.19 3.19 -6.23
N PHE A 56 6.75 2.11 -5.57
CA PHE A 56 6.82 1.99 -4.12
C PHE A 56 8.27 1.89 -3.65
N ASP A 57 8.66 2.79 -2.75
CA ASP A 57 9.94 2.77 -2.06
C ASP A 57 9.76 2.36 -0.58
N PRO A 58 10.17 1.15 -0.17
CA PRO A 58 10.05 0.71 1.22
C PRO A 58 10.94 1.50 2.18
N LEU A 59 11.98 2.20 1.70
CA LEU A 59 12.89 2.97 2.55
C LEU A 59 12.23 4.21 3.16
N GLN A 60 11.06 4.62 2.66
CA GLN A 60 10.26 5.69 3.27
C GLN A 60 9.60 5.27 4.59
N TYR A 61 9.48 3.96 4.83
CA TYR A 61 8.72 3.42 5.97
C TYR A 61 9.54 2.46 6.85
N ILE A 62 10.61 1.89 6.30
CA ILE A 62 11.32 0.77 6.90
C ILE A 62 12.83 1.03 6.80
N GLU A 63 13.53 0.85 7.92
CA GLU A 63 14.99 0.93 7.93
C GLU A 63 15.61 -0.07 6.95
N LYS A 64 16.67 0.37 6.25
CA LYS A 64 17.34 -0.41 5.19
C LYS A 64 17.73 -1.83 5.61
N ALA A 65 18.14 -2.03 6.87
CA ALA A 65 18.52 -3.34 7.41
C ALA A 65 17.33 -4.31 7.54
N GLN A 66 16.12 -3.79 7.72
CA GLN A 66 14.89 -4.57 7.88
C GLN A 66 14.22 -4.87 6.53
N VAL A 67 14.33 -3.97 5.54
CA VAL A 67 13.71 -4.16 4.22
C VAL A 67 14.05 -5.52 3.60
N ARG A 68 15.29 -5.98 3.72
CA ARG A 68 15.72 -7.29 3.16
C ARG A 68 15.24 -8.51 3.93
N LYS A 69 14.77 -8.33 5.17
CA LYS A 69 14.28 -9.41 6.04
C LYS A 69 12.77 -9.60 5.92
N LEU A 70 12.09 -8.64 5.31
CA LEU A 70 10.64 -8.61 5.19
C LEU A 70 10.23 -8.93 3.75
N ASP A 71 9.25 -9.81 3.61
CA ASP A 71 8.63 -10.03 2.31
C ASP A 71 7.94 -8.75 1.82
N ARG A 72 7.77 -8.65 0.49
CA ARG A 72 7.11 -7.52 -0.14
C ARG A 72 5.71 -7.26 0.42
N PHE A 73 4.92 -8.30 0.72
CA PHE A 73 3.58 -8.10 1.28
C PHE A 73 3.65 -7.43 2.65
N THR A 74 4.65 -7.77 3.48
CA THR A 74 4.85 -7.18 4.79
C THR A 74 5.29 -5.73 4.67
N GLN A 75 6.15 -5.42 3.70
CA GLN A 75 6.55 -4.04 3.44
C GLN A 75 5.34 -3.16 3.07
N TYR A 76 4.41 -3.69 2.27
CA TYR A 76 3.17 -2.98 1.94
C TYR A 76 2.27 -2.79 3.16
N ALA A 77 2.13 -3.82 3.99
CA ALA A 77 1.32 -3.75 5.21
C ALA A 77 1.86 -2.70 6.19
N ILE A 78 3.18 -2.61 6.35
CA ILE A 78 3.80 -1.59 7.22
C ILE A 78 3.53 -0.19 6.69
N ALA A 79 3.76 0.05 5.39
CA ALA A 79 3.53 1.35 4.78
C ALA A 79 2.06 1.79 4.86
N ALA A 80 1.11 0.90 4.53
CA ALA A 80 -0.32 1.20 4.62
C ALA A 80 -0.77 1.44 6.08
N SER A 81 -0.25 0.67 7.03
CA SER A 81 -0.54 0.88 8.46
C SER A 81 0.00 2.22 8.95
N ALA A 82 1.22 2.60 8.54
CA ALA A 82 1.81 3.89 8.88
C ALA A 82 0.95 5.05 8.36
N GLN A 83 0.49 4.97 7.10
CA GLN A 83 -0.45 5.96 6.55
C GLN A 83 -1.74 6.06 7.36
N ALA A 84 -2.34 4.93 7.75
CA ALA A 84 -3.58 4.92 8.53
C ALA A 84 -3.41 5.51 9.95
N MET A 85 -2.26 5.24 10.59
CA MET A 85 -1.92 5.81 11.91
C MET A 85 -1.72 7.33 11.83
N GLN A 86 -1.08 7.80 10.77
CA GLN A 86 -0.90 9.22 10.50
C GLN A 86 -2.24 9.91 10.19
N ASP A 87 -3.05 9.33 9.30
CA ASP A 87 -4.36 9.86 8.88
C ASP A 87 -5.35 9.95 10.06
N SER A 88 -5.35 8.95 10.93
CA SER A 88 -6.16 9.00 12.16
C SER A 88 -5.68 10.01 13.20
N GLY A 89 -4.46 10.54 13.05
CA GLY A 89 -3.87 11.51 13.97
C GLY A 89 -3.58 10.95 15.37
N ILE A 90 -3.56 9.62 15.55
CA ILE A 90 -3.32 8.96 16.84
C ILE A 90 -1.87 8.48 17.01
N GLU A 91 -1.04 8.59 15.98
CA GLU A 91 0.38 8.25 16.04
C GLU A 91 1.08 8.91 17.23
N GLY A 92 1.76 8.11 18.06
CA GLY A 92 2.44 8.57 19.27
C GLY A 92 1.52 9.03 20.42
N LYS A 93 0.19 9.03 20.24
CA LYS A 93 -0.79 9.47 21.27
C LYS A 93 -1.45 8.32 22.02
N VAL A 94 -1.25 7.10 21.54
CA VAL A 94 -1.83 5.88 22.12
C VAL A 94 -0.70 4.91 22.42
N LYS A 95 -0.78 4.23 23.56
CA LYS A 95 0.19 3.19 23.92
C LYS A 95 0.03 1.98 22.99
N PRO A 96 1.12 1.31 22.59
CA PRO A 96 1.05 0.01 21.92
C PRO A 96 0.29 -1.03 22.74
#